data_AF-A0A4Q3YMX4-F1
#
_entry.id   AF-A0A4Q3YMX4-F1
#
_cell.length_a   1.000
_cell.length_b   1.000
_cell.length_c   1.000
_cell.angle_alpha   90.00
_cell.angle_beta   90.00
_cell.angle_gamma   90.00
#
_symmetry.space_group_name_H-M   'P 1'
#
loop_
_entity.id
_entity.type
_entity.pdbx_description
1 polymer ?
#
loop_
_entity_poly.entity_id
_entity_poly.type
_entity_poly.pdbx_seq_one_letter_code
_entity_poly.pdbx_strand_id
1 'polypeptide(L)'
;AGNPKGIIDREMTVRFDSNVGGELPWKVQPAAPITDKIGTVETVTFIAKNLSTKPVTGQAIFNVVPEQTGIYFNKIECFCFTEQTLQPGEQVEMPVTFFVDPDIAENGDLDTVRNITLSYTFYASEPEDR
;
A
#
# COMPACT_ATOMS: atom_id res chain seq x y z
N ALA A 1 0.55 20.34 10.87
CA ALA A 1 -0.71 21.06 11.13
C ALA A 1 -1.81 20.02 11.10
N GLY A 2 -2.49 19.82 12.22
CA GLY A 2 -3.48 18.76 12.37
C GLY A 2 -4.68 19.02 11.48
N ASN A 3 -5.13 17.95 10.82
CA ASN A 3 -6.29 17.86 9.97
C ASN A 3 -7.52 18.56 10.63
N PRO A 4 -7.90 19.78 10.21
CA PRO A 4 -8.95 20.55 10.89
C PRO A 4 -10.37 20.10 10.52
N LYS A 5 -10.54 19.12 9.62
CA LYS A 5 -11.86 18.67 9.16
C LYS A 5 -12.34 17.34 9.75
N GLY A 6 -11.44 16.53 10.30
CA GLY A 6 -11.80 15.22 10.88
C GLY A 6 -12.37 14.26 9.82
N ILE A 7 -13.27 13.37 10.25
CA ILE A 7 -13.95 12.40 9.37
C ILE A 7 -15.14 13.09 8.70
N ILE A 8 -15.23 13.01 7.37
CA ILE A 8 -16.34 13.58 6.59
C ILE A 8 -17.31 12.48 6.13
N ASP A 9 -18.58 12.83 5.90
CA ASP A 9 -19.62 11.90 5.45
C ASP A 9 -19.53 11.61 3.94
N ARG A 10 -18.36 11.18 3.50
CA ARG A 10 -18.06 10.77 2.13
C ARG A 10 -17.28 9.48 2.19
N GLU A 11 -17.83 8.44 1.57
CA GLU A 11 -17.19 7.12 1.52
C GLU A 11 -16.18 7.05 0.37
N MET A 12 -15.05 6.39 0.64
CA MET A 12 -14.01 6.08 -0.31
C MET A 12 -13.73 4.59 -0.26
N THR A 13 -13.76 3.93 -1.42
CA THR A 13 -13.34 2.54 -1.56
C THR A 13 -11.86 2.50 -1.88
N VAL A 14 -11.07 1.88 -1.01
CA VAL A 14 -9.65 1.63 -1.25
C VAL A 14 -9.46 0.17 -1.62
N ARG A 15 -8.96 -0.04 -2.82
CA ARG A 15 -8.60 -1.35 -3.36
C ARG A 15 -7.11 -1.56 -3.17
N PHE A 16 -6.74 -2.77 -2.79
CA PHE A 16 -5.35 -3.15 -2.64
C PHE A 16 -4.98 -4.12 -3.73
N ASP A 17 -3.84 -3.85 -4.32
CA ASP A 17 -3.29 -4.64 -5.41
C ASP A 17 -1.82 -4.93 -5.11
N SER A 18 -1.35 -6.10 -5.51
CA SER A 18 0.02 -6.51 -5.30
C SER A 18 0.54 -7.25 -6.52
N ASN A 19 1.63 -6.75 -7.07
CA ASN A 19 2.32 -7.29 -8.22
C ASN A 19 3.71 -7.74 -7.80
N VAL A 20 4.19 -8.82 -8.39
CA VAL A 20 5.56 -9.30 -8.21
C VAL A 20 6.24 -9.20 -9.57
N GLY A 21 7.25 -8.34 -9.66
CA GLY A 21 8.01 -8.07 -10.87
C GLY A 21 9.30 -8.89 -10.96
N GLY A 22 9.67 -9.25 -12.18
CA GLY A 22 10.91 -9.98 -12.46
C GLY A 22 10.89 -11.45 -11.99
N GLU A 23 12.05 -11.95 -11.60
CA GLU A 23 12.22 -13.32 -11.08
C GLU A 23 12.07 -13.42 -9.55
N LEU A 24 11.47 -12.43 -8.88
CA LEU A 24 11.26 -12.49 -7.42
C LEU A 24 10.32 -13.66 -7.07
N PRO A 25 10.80 -14.72 -6.38
CA PRO A 25 10.01 -15.91 -6.07
C PRO A 25 9.14 -15.68 -4.82
N TRP A 26 8.50 -14.52 -4.73
CA TRP A 26 7.61 -14.17 -3.64
C TRP A 26 6.16 -14.32 -4.08
N LYS A 27 5.33 -14.78 -3.14
CA LYS A 27 3.88 -14.71 -3.26
C LYS A 27 3.39 -13.62 -2.34
N VAL A 28 2.84 -12.56 -2.93
CA VAL A 28 2.21 -11.49 -2.16
C VAL A 28 0.71 -11.59 -2.31
N GLN A 29 0.00 -11.53 -1.19
CA GLN A 29 -1.44 -11.47 -1.14
C GLN A 29 -1.84 -10.08 -0.64
N PRO A 30 -2.64 -9.33 -1.43
CA PRO A 30 -3.14 -8.04 -1.03
C PRO A 30 -4.28 -8.20 -0.01
N ALA A 31 -4.53 -7.16 0.75
CA ALA A 31 -5.68 -7.09 1.63
C ALA A 31 -7.00 -7.01 0.84
N ALA A 32 -8.11 -7.35 1.50
CA ALA A 32 -9.44 -7.15 0.92
C ALA A 32 -9.73 -5.66 0.74
N PRO A 33 -10.45 -5.24 -0.32
CA PRO A 33 -10.84 -3.85 -0.48
C PRO A 33 -11.70 -3.40 0.70
N ILE A 34 -11.50 -2.16 1.13
CA ILE A 34 -12.26 -1.55 2.22
C ILE A 34 -13.00 -0.33 1.70
N THR A 35 -14.18 -0.07 2.26
CA THR A 35 -14.94 1.14 1.98
C THR A 35 -15.22 1.80 3.33
N ASP A 36 -14.64 2.97 3.53
CA ASP A 36 -14.83 3.73 4.77
C ASP A 36 -14.93 5.24 4.48
N LYS A 37 -15.24 6.01 5.51
CA LYS A 37 -15.33 7.47 5.43
C LYS A 37 -13.95 8.10 5.28
N ILE A 38 -13.88 9.16 4.49
CA ILE A 38 -12.66 9.94 4.34
C ILE A 38 -12.31 10.59 5.68
N GLY A 39 -11.03 10.51 6.06
CA GLY A 39 -10.50 10.92 7.36
C GLY A 39 -10.40 9.77 8.39
N THR A 40 -10.99 8.59 8.13
CA THR A 40 -10.80 7.41 8.98
C THR A 40 -9.40 6.83 8.75
N VAL A 41 -8.72 6.49 9.85
CA VAL A 41 -7.45 5.77 9.82
C VAL A 41 -7.73 4.28 9.78
N GLU A 42 -7.31 3.64 8.70
CA GLU A 42 -7.52 2.22 8.46
C GLU A 42 -6.18 1.49 8.45
N THR A 43 -6.17 0.27 8.98
CA THR A 43 -4.99 -0.61 8.97
C THR A 43 -5.31 -1.89 8.23
N VAL A 44 -4.52 -2.20 7.21
CA VAL A 44 -4.67 -3.41 6.41
C VAL A 44 -3.39 -4.23 6.40
N THR A 45 -3.50 -5.55 6.33
CA THR A 45 -2.34 -6.43 6.36
C THR A 45 -2.10 -7.07 4.99
N PHE A 46 -0.92 -6.82 4.43
CA PHE A 46 -0.42 -7.55 3.27
C PHE A 46 0.37 -8.78 3.73
N ILE A 47 0.29 -9.87 2.98
CA ILE A 47 1.01 -11.10 3.32
C ILE A 47 2.02 -11.38 2.22
N ALA A 48 3.31 -11.41 2.55
CA ALA A 48 4.36 -11.83 1.62
C ALA A 48 4.94 -13.18 2.08
N LYS A 49 5.18 -14.08 1.12
CA LYS A 49 5.78 -15.39 1.37
C LYS A 49 6.87 -15.70 0.37
N ASN A 50 8.05 -16.09 0.84
CA ASN A 50 9.11 -16.58 -0.04
C ASN A 50 8.82 -18.04 -0.44
N LEU A 51 8.68 -18.28 -1.74
CA LEU A 51 8.46 -19.60 -2.32
C LEU A 51 9.75 -20.31 -2.72
N SER A 52 10.91 -19.66 -2.62
CA SER A 52 12.19 -20.25 -2.95
C SER A 52 12.81 -21.05 -1.79
N THR A 53 13.87 -21.77 -2.12
CA THR A 53 14.69 -22.55 -1.17
C THR A 53 15.89 -21.76 -0.64
N LYS A 54 15.99 -20.47 -0.94
CA LYS A 54 17.09 -19.59 -0.52
C LYS A 54 16.53 -18.32 0.13
N PRO A 55 17.30 -17.63 0.98
CA PRO A 55 16.94 -16.29 1.41
C PRO A 55 16.89 -15.37 0.18
N VAL A 56 15.84 -14.55 0.11
CA VAL A 56 15.65 -13.60 -0.98
C VAL A 56 15.37 -12.24 -0.39
N THR A 57 16.09 -11.24 -0.86
CA THR A 57 15.85 -9.84 -0.52
C THR A 57 14.95 -9.22 -1.58
N GLY A 58 13.87 -8.59 -1.13
CA GLY A 58 12.93 -7.89 -1.98
C GLY A 58 12.75 -6.46 -1.52
N GLN A 59 12.52 -5.57 -2.48
CA GLN A 59 12.09 -4.21 -2.23
C GLN A 59 10.70 -4.01 -2.84
N ALA A 60 9.85 -3.25 -2.16
CA ALA A 60 8.53 -2.89 -2.66
C ALA A 60 8.50 -1.42 -3.08
N ILE A 61 7.83 -1.13 -4.19
CA ILE A 61 7.47 0.22 -4.63
C ILE A 61 5.95 0.30 -4.64
N PHE A 62 5.38 1.40 -4.16
CA PHE A 62 3.94 1.61 -4.17
C PHE A 62 3.54 2.62 -5.23
N ASN A 63 2.32 2.47 -5.74
CA ASN A 63 1.67 3.41 -6.64
C ASN A 63 0.21 3.60 -6.22
N VAL A 64 -0.29 4.83 -6.35
CA VAL A 64 -1.69 5.19 -6.01
C VAL A 64 -2.40 5.63 -7.28
N VAL A 65 -3.55 5.04 -7.56
CA VAL A 65 -4.37 5.35 -8.73
C VAL A 65 -5.79 5.74 -8.30
N PRO A 66 -6.36 6.83 -8.83
CA PRO A 66 -5.74 7.77 -9.77
C PRO A 66 -4.71 8.67 -9.08
N GLU A 67 -3.66 9.06 -9.81
CA GLU A 67 -2.51 9.82 -9.26
C GLU A 67 -2.93 11.11 -8.56
N GLN A 68 -3.99 11.76 -9.06
CA GLN A 68 -4.57 12.97 -8.47
C GLN A 68 -5.08 12.76 -7.04
N THR A 69 -5.45 11.52 -6.66
CA THR A 69 -5.81 11.19 -5.26
C THR A 69 -4.60 10.87 -4.39
N GLY A 70 -3.45 10.58 -4.99
CA GLY A 70 -2.23 10.21 -4.28
C GLY A 70 -1.74 11.30 -3.33
N ILE A 71 -1.97 12.57 -3.64
CA ILE A 71 -1.61 13.70 -2.77
C ILE A 71 -2.46 13.78 -1.49
N TYR A 72 -3.66 13.21 -1.51
CA TYR A 72 -4.56 13.14 -0.35
C TYR A 72 -4.44 11.78 0.37
N PHE A 73 -3.84 10.78 -0.28
CA PHE A 73 -3.63 9.47 0.31
C PHE A 73 -2.39 9.50 1.20
N ASN A 74 -2.60 9.66 2.50
CA ASN A 74 -1.53 9.73 3.48
C ASN A 74 -1.28 8.34 4.08
N LYS A 75 -0.15 7.75 3.71
CA LYS A 75 0.34 6.51 4.31
C LYS A 75 1.13 6.84 5.58
N ILE A 76 0.60 6.45 6.73
CA ILE A 76 1.19 6.78 8.04
C ILE A 76 2.42 5.90 8.30
N GLU A 77 2.35 4.60 7.99
CA GLU A 77 3.44 3.66 8.25
C GLU A 77 3.86 2.95 6.99
N CYS A 78 5.10 3.21 6.58
CA CYS A 78 5.61 2.79 5.29
C CYS A 78 6.76 1.79 5.45
N PHE A 79 6.46 0.49 5.36
CA PHE A 79 7.45 -0.56 5.11
C PHE A 79 8.16 -0.41 3.73
N CYS A 80 7.77 0.56 2.91
CA CYS A 80 8.14 0.64 1.49
C CYS A 80 9.58 1.05 1.23
N PHE A 81 10.39 1.27 2.26
CA PHE A 81 11.78 1.70 2.11
C PHE A 81 12.80 0.81 2.80
N THR A 82 12.37 -0.34 3.34
CA THR A 82 13.31 -1.28 3.95
C THR A 82 13.29 -2.53 3.12
N GLU A 83 14.43 -2.86 2.54
CA GLU A 83 14.67 -4.17 1.94
C GLU A 83 14.29 -5.25 2.95
N GLN A 84 13.42 -6.16 2.54
CA GLN A 84 12.99 -7.27 3.38
C GLN A 84 13.67 -8.53 2.89
N THR A 85 14.42 -9.18 3.77
CA THR A 85 15.02 -10.48 3.48
C THR A 85 14.10 -11.55 4.06
N LEU A 86 13.49 -12.36 3.19
CA LEU A 86 12.65 -13.48 3.61
C LEU A 86 13.41 -14.79 3.54
N GLN A 87 13.38 -15.57 4.61
CA GLN A 87 13.93 -16.93 4.63
C GLN A 87 13.10 -17.87 3.75
N PRO A 88 13.65 -19.03 3.31
CA PRO A 88 12.92 -19.97 2.48
C PRO A 88 11.64 -20.48 3.16
N GLY A 89 10.50 -20.29 2.50
CA GLY A 89 9.18 -20.66 3.04
C GLY A 89 8.62 -19.69 4.08
N GLU A 90 9.38 -18.67 4.47
CA GLU A 90 8.97 -17.68 5.46
C GLU A 90 7.84 -16.81 4.93
N GLN A 91 6.92 -16.49 5.83
CA GLN A 91 5.76 -15.66 5.57
C GLN A 91 5.78 -14.50 6.57
N VAL A 92 5.59 -13.29 6.06
CA VAL A 92 5.55 -12.07 6.87
C VAL A 92 4.24 -11.33 6.64
N GLU A 93 3.77 -10.74 7.73
CA GLU A 93 2.62 -9.85 7.74
C GLU A 93 3.13 -8.41 7.72
N MET A 94 2.70 -7.66 6.73
CA MET A 94 3.08 -6.27 6.50
C MET A 94 1.85 -5.41 6.74
N PRO A 95 1.60 -4.95 7.99
CA PRO A 95 0.53 -4.02 8.28
C PRO A 95 0.84 -2.67 7.63
N VAL A 96 -0.18 -2.08 7.01
CA VAL A 96 -0.15 -0.77 6.35
C VAL A 96 -1.26 0.08 6.93
N THR A 97 -0.86 1.11 7.68
CA THR A 97 -1.76 2.12 8.23
C THR A 97 -1.85 3.30 7.27
N PHE A 98 -3.05 3.67 6.86
CA PHE A 98 -3.28 4.78 5.94
C PHE A 98 -4.59 5.53 6.28
N PHE A 99 -4.72 6.73 5.72
CA PHE A 99 -5.99 7.47 5.70
C PHE A 99 -6.09 8.32 4.44
N VAL A 100 -7.32 8.67 4.06
CA VAL A 100 -7.59 9.64 2.99
C VAL A 100 -7.84 10.99 3.62
N ASP A 101 -7.12 12.01 3.17
CA ASP A 101 -7.26 13.37 3.67
C ASP A 101 -8.59 14.01 3.21
N PRO A 102 -9.39 14.58 4.12
CA PRO A 102 -10.66 15.23 3.80
C PRO A 102 -10.53 16.44 2.86
N ASP A 103 -9.33 17.01 2.70
CA ASP A 103 -9.07 18.07 1.71
C ASP A 103 -9.38 17.62 0.26
N ILE A 104 -9.46 16.31 -0.01
CA ILE A 104 -9.92 15.80 -1.32
C ILE A 104 -11.33 16.27 -1.68
N ALA A 105 -12.17 16.57 -0.68
CA ALA A 105 -13.52 17.07 -0.89
C ALA A 105 -13.55 18.56 -1.31
N GLU A 106 -12.45 19.30 -1.14
CA GLU A 106 -12.34 20.67 -1.66
C GLU A 106 -11.98 20.71 -3.14
N ASN A 107 -11.48 19.60 -3.67
CA ASN A 107 -11.11 19.48 -5.05
C ASN A 107 -12.32 19.00 -5.87
N GLY A 108 -12.98 19.94 -6.54
CA GLY A 108 -14.18 19.66 -7.35
C GLY A 108 -13.96 18.66 -8.48
N ASP A 109 -12.73 18.55 -9.02
CA ASP A 109 -12.39 17.55 -10.04
C ASP A 109 -12.42 16.12 -9.49
N LEU A 110 -12.21 15.96 -8.18
CA LEU A 110 -12.16 14.68 -7.50
C LEU A 110 -13.50 14.29 -6.85
N ASP A 111 -14.55 15.10 -6.94
CA ASP A 111 -15.86 14.82 -6.35
C ASP A 111 -16.47 13.49 -6.85
N THR A 112 -16.19 13.15 -8.10
CA THR A 112 -16.65 11.90 -8.72
C THR A 112 -15.81 10.68 -8.36
N VAL A 113 -14.62 10.88 -7.77
CA VAL A 113 -13.74 9.78 -7.37
C VAL A 113 -14.25 9.14 -6.09
N ARG A 114 -14.53 7.84 -6.19
CA ARG A 114 -14.96 6.99 -5.07
C ARG A 114 -14.08 5.77 -4.87
N ASN A 115 -13.10 5.57 -5.74
CA ASN A 115 -12.23 4.41 -5.74
C ASN A 115 -10.78 4.86 -5.84
N ILE A 116 -9.97 4.41 -4.90
CA ILE A 116 -8.52 4.55 -4.92
C ILE A 116 -7.95 3.14 -4.95
N THR A 117 -6.94 2.91 -5.79
CA THR A 117 -6.21 1.65 -5.83
C THR A 117 -4.80 1.90 -5.36
N LEU A 118 -4.41 1.21 -4.28
CA LEU A 118 -3.04 1.15 -3.79
C LEU A 118 -2.40 -0.14 -4.33
N SER A 119 -1.55 0.02 -5.34
CA SER A 119 -0.79 -1.07 -5.95
C SER A 119 0.62 -1.11 -5.36
N TYR A 120 1.02 -2.24 -4.79
CA TYR A 120 2.42 -2.54 -4.51
C TYR A 120 3.02 -3.36 -5.62
N THR A 121 4.23 -3.02 -6.05
CA THR A 121 5.03 -3.88 -6.92
C THR A 121 6.33 -4.24 -6.22
N PHE A 122 6.55 -5.54 -6.04
CA PHE A 122 7.72 -6.10 -5.39
C PHE A 122 8.75 -6.51 -6.44
N TYR A 123 10.01 -6.15 -6.20
CA TYR A 123 11.14 -6.47 -7.05
C TYR A 123 12.22 -7.16 -6.23
N ALA A 124 12.99 -8.03 -6.86
CA ALA A 124 14.20 -8.56 -6.23
C ALA A 124 15.19 -7.41 -6.04
N SER A 125 15.61 -7.18 -4.81
CA SER A 125 16.81 -6.41 -4.53
C SER A 125 17.95 -7.41 -4.65
N GLU A 126 18.82 -7.26 -5.66
CA GLU A 126 20.08 -8.02 -5.64
C GLU A 126 20.77 -7.69 -4.32
N PRO A 127 21.24 -8.68 -3.54
CA PRO A 127 22.19 -8.35 -2.48
C PRO A 127 23.34 -7.64 -3.19
N GLU A 128 23.63 -6.39 -2.82
CA GLU A 128 24.87 -5.73 -3.19
C GLU A 128 26.03 -6.54 -2.56
N ASP A 129 26.39 -7.67 -3.17
CA ASP A 129 27.68 -8.31 -2.98
C ASP A 129 28.66 -7.51 -3.84
N ARG A 130 29.16 -6.42 -3.28
CA ARG A 130 30.35 -5.74 -3.80
C ARG A 130 31.33 -5.36 -2.71
#